data_AF-A0A915HZ06-F1
#
_entry.id   AF-A0A915HZ06-F1
#
_cell.length_a   1.000
_cell.length_b   1.000
_cell.length_c   1.000
_cell.angle_alpha   90.00
_cell.angle_beta   90.00
_cell.angle_gamma   90.00
#
_symmetry.space_group_name_H-M   'P 1'
#
loop_
_entity.id
_entity.type
_entity.pdbx_description
1 polymer ?
#
loop_
_entity_poly.entity_id
_entity_poly.type
_entity_poly.pdbx_seq_one_letter_code
_entity_poly.pdbx_strand_id
1 'polypeptide(L)'
;MTIFRPKHLNKAYNRNMSQQKLESRSLASYPGINNFQENDYAALRAKFENQGEIQYPFEDTSGTGDENKIRGNWTSKGDFFALCLGFSVGLNNFWRFPYYFYTHGGTTFLLPYLIMLCLIGLPIYFMELAIGQFASDVITLLFVGVGIAMFIISVFIAIYHNVIIAWSVYYFINSLQSDVPWKSCDHYPEWNTPNCTIVSRQLFQTCSVSNGTLLTNGTCLLHDIDHKNIIGHVASESNVQTLPSYAPYSVWPSSEFFHHAMLHLSGDIASIGAIHWQLALYSFLAWIFVFFSLFKGIKSAGKVAYVTTILPYVILFVFLVRAMWYEGAINGIVEFIMPDYTKLLTLKIWGDAALQSFYSLCCCWGALTTLASYNRFHTNCYKQSWMLCFSDVISAMFFGVVVFATMGALAYETNAPKISALVQK
;
A
#
# COMPACT_ATOMS: atom_id res chain seq x y z
N MET A 1 25.69 31.95 -4.50
CA MET A 1 26.25 32.31 -5.82
C MET A 1 25.08 32.53 -6.76
N THR A 2 24.73 33.79 -6.93
CA THR A 2 23.58 34.31 -7.71
C THR A 2 23.87 34.18 -9.20
N ILE A 3 22.82 34.05 -10.04
CA ILE A 3 22.73 34.15 -11.53
C ILE A 3 21.85 32.95 -11.98
N PHE A 4 20.53 33.09 -12.19
CA PHE A 4 19.89 33.80 -13.29
C PHE A 4 18.49 34.32 -12.91
N ARG A 5 18.23 35.60 -13.20
CA ARG A 5 16.88 36.18 -13.33
C ARG A 5 16.56 36.27 -14.83
N PRO A 6 15.34 35.93 -15.29
CA PRO A 6 15.02 35.88 -16.71
C PRO A 6 14.60 37.27 -17.22
N LYS A 7 15.24 37.79 -18.27
CA LYS A 7 14.82 39.02 -18.98
C LYS A 7 14.63 38.84 -20.51
N HIS A 8 14.57 37.62 -21.02
CA HIS A 8 14.54 37.38 -22.47
C HIS A 8 13.44 36.47 -23.03
N LEU A 9 12.32 36.28 -22.33
CA LEU A 9 11.22 35.46 -22.86
C LEU A 9 10.22 36.20 -23.77
N ASN A 10 10.15 37.54 -23.74
CA ASN A 10 9.24 38.31 -24.60
C ASN A 10 9.74 38.60 -26.04
N LYS A 11 10.97 38.22 -26.39
CA LYS A 11 11.50 38.44 -27.76
C LYS A 11 11.47 37.20 -28.66
N ALA A 12 11.18 36.01 -28.12
CA ALA A 12 11.05 34.77 -28.89
C ALA A 12 9.63 34.60 -29.50
N TYR A 13 8.60 35.19 -28.88
CA TYR A 13 7.21 35.07 -29.33
C TYR A 13 6.93 35.80 -30.66
N ASN A 14 7.58 36.96 -30.90
CA ASN A 14 7.37 37.73 -32.13
C ASN A 14 8.27 37.33 -33.31
N ARG A 15 9.24 36.43 -33.15
CA ARG A 15 10.11 35.99 -34.26
C ARG A 15 9.51 34.86 -35.09
N ASN A 16 8.65 34.03 -34.51
CA ASN A 16 8.12 32.85 -35.18
C ASN A 16 7.03 33.17 -36.21
N MET A 17 6.25 34.24 -36.01
CA MET A 17 5.24 34.66 -36.99
C MET A 17 5.86 35.29 -38.25
N SER A 18 7.03 35.95 -38.11
CA SER A 18 7.78 36.49 -39.25
C SER A 18 8.60 35.42 -39.98
N GLN A 19 9.19 34.45 -39.27
CA GLN A 19 9.96 33.37 -39.89
C GLN A 19 9.07 32.38 -40.64
N GLN A 20 7.88 32.04 -40.13
CA GLN A 20 6.91 31.23 -40.88
C GLN A 20 6.41 31.91 -42.17
N LYS A 21 6.33 33.25 -42.20
CA LYS A 21 5.97 34.03 -43.40
C LYS A 21 7.12 34.15 -44.42
N LEU A 22 8.35 33.92 -43.98
CA LEU A 22 9.57 33.95 -44.81
C LEU A 22 9.87 32.56 -45.40
N GLU A 23 9.65 31.49 -44.65
CA GLU A 23 9.78 30.11 -45.14
C GLU A 23 8.68 29.72 -46.14
N SER A 24 7.48 30.31 -46.01
CA SER A 24 6.43 30.18 -47.04
C SER A 24 6.75 30.90 -48.35
N ARG A 25 7.72 31.84 -48.35
CA ARG A 25 8.20 32.53 -49.57
C ARG A 25 9.41 31.86 -50.21
N SER A 26 10.18 31.05 -49.47
CA SER A 26 11.37 30.36 -50.01
C SER A 26 11.07 29.05 -50.76
N LEU A 27 9.87 28.48 -50.59
CA LEU A 27 9.43 27.31 -51.38
C LEU A 27 8.96 27.68 -52.81
N ALA A 28 8.93 28.97 -53.17
CA ALA A 28 8.53 29.45 -54.49
C ALA A 28 9.68 29.52 -55.52
N SER A 29 10.89 29.03 -55.21
CA SER A 29 12.06 29.15 -56.10
C SER A 29 12.54 27.86 -56.76
N TYR A 30 11.71 26.82 -56.85
CA TYR A 30 12.00 25.65 -57.68
C TYR A 30 11.34 25.81 -59.06
N PRO A 31 12.11 25.75 -60.18
CA PRO A 31 11.55 25.88 -61.51
C PRO A 31 10.80 24.58 -61.86
N GLY A 32 9.47 24.62 -61.89
CA GLY A 32 8.68 23.47 -62.37
C GLY A 32 7.23 23.33 -61.91
N ILE A 33 6.68 24.22 -61.06
CA ILE A 33 5.29 24.07 -60.59
C ILE A 33 4.59 25.44 -60.67
N ASN A 34 4.11 25.79 -61.87
CA ASN A 34 3.18 26.90 -62.04
C ASN A 34 1.76 26.33 -61.96
N ASN A 35 0.99 26.82 -60.98
CA ASN A 35 -0.46 26.61 -60.74
C ASN A 35 -0.81 25.80 -59.47
N PHE A 36 -0.37 26.27 -58.31
CA PHE A 36 -1.12 26.03 -57.06
C PHE A 36 -1.91 27.30 -56.74
N GLN A 37 -3.23 27.25 -56.87
CA GLN A 37 -4.10 28.41 -56.62
C GLN A 37 -4.33 28.60 -55.11
N GLU A 38 -4.71 29.81 -54.69
CA GLU A 38 -5.03 30.16 -53.31
C GLU A 38 -6.10 29.25 -52.67
N ASN A 39 -6.97 28.66 -53.51
CA ASN A 39 -7.96 27.67 -53.11
C ASN A 39 -7.34 26.32 -52.69
N ASP A 40 -6.17 25.94 -53.21
CA ASP A 40 -5.46 24.73 -52.80
C ASP A 40 -4.83 24.88 -51.41
N TYR A 41 -4.43 26.10 -51.04
CA TYR A 41 -3.99 26.41 -49.68
C TYR A 41 -5.16 26.37 -48.69
N ALA A 42 -6.34 26.86 -49.09
CA ALA A 42 -7.56 26.75 -48.29
C ALA A 42 -8.01 25.28 -48.16
N ALA A 43 -7.91 24.48 -49.22
CA ALA A 43 -8.25 23.05 -49.21
C ALA A 43 -7.24 22.22 -48.40
N LEU A 44 -5.93 22.52 -48.48
CA LEU A 44 -4.92 21.91 -47.61
C LEU A 44 -5.14 22.31 -46.16
N ARG A 45 -5.40 23.59 -45.87
CA ARG A 45 -5.70 24.08 -44.51
C ARG A 45 -6.97 23.43 -43.95
N ALA A 46 -8.02 23.27 -44.75
CA ALA A 46 -9.22 22.53 -44.38
C ALA A 46 -8.96 21.02 -44.20
N LYS A 47 -8.01 20.43 -44.95
CA LYS A 47 -7.56 19.04 -44.75
C LYS A 47 -6.80 18.86 -43.44
N PHE A 48 -5.97 19.84 -43.06
CA PHE A 48 -5.26 19.87 -41.78
C PHE A 48 -6.16 20.27 -40.60
N GLU A 49 -7.21 21.07 -40.80
CA GLU A 49 -8.24 21.34 -39.78
C GLU A 49 -9.13 20.12 -39.52
N ASN A 50 -9.44 19.31 -40.55
CA ASN A 50 -10.21 18.07 -40.40
C ASN A 50 -9.38 16.90 -39.83
N GLN A 51 -8.05 16.94 -39.97
CA GLN A 51 -7.14 16.07 -39.22
C GLN A 51 -6.82 16.73 -37.89
N GLY A 52 -7.81 16.70 -36.99
CA GLY A 52 -7.80 17.16 -35.60
C GLY A 52 -6.59 17.99 -35.18
N GLU A 53 -6.80 19.29 -34.98
CA GLU A 53 -5.84 20.23 -34.41
C GLU A 53 -4.77 19.52 -33.57
N ILE A 54 -3.51 19.63 -33.98
CA ILE A 54 -2.41 19.51 -33.02
C ILE A 54 -2.54 20.74 -32.12
N GLN A 55 -3.50 20.68 -31.20
CA GLN A 55 -3.73 21.68 -30.18
C GLN A 55 -2.53 21.58 -29.26
N TYR A 56 -1.63 22.58 -29.33
CA TYR A 56 -0.48 22.62 -28.46
C TYR A 56 -0.96 22.46 -27.00
N PRO A 57 -0.35 21.57 -26.20
CA PRO A 57 -0.86 21.15 -24.88
C PRO A 57 -0.89 22.26 -23.80
N PHE A 58 -0.67 23.51 -24.17
CA PHE A 58 -0.51 24.64 -23.26
C PHE A 58 -1.27 25.87 -23.74
N GLU A 59 -2.50 25.71 -24.24
CA GLU A 59 -3.40 26.87 -24.35
C GLU A 59 -3.73 27.36 -22.94
N ASP A 60 -3.22 28.54 -22.58
CA ASP A 60 -3.61 29.28 -21.38
C ASP A 60 -5.13 29.52 -21.45
N THR A 61 -5.89 28.62 -20.85
CA THR A 61 -7.31 28.86 -20.63
C THR A 61 -7.43 30.04 -19.67
N SER A 62 -8.26 31.01 -20.03
CA SER A 62 -8.59 32.21 -19.26
C SER A 62 -9.39 31.90 -17.96
N GLY A 63 -8.91 30.93 -17.17
CA GLY A 63 -9.44 30.58 -15.86
C GLY A 63 -10.55 29.52 -15.84
N THR A 64 -11.00 29.01 -16.99
CA THR A 64 -12.07 27.99 -17.06
C THR A 64 -11.75 26.92 -18.10
N GLY A 65 -11.32 25.73 -17.63
CA GLY A 65 -11.06 24.56 -18.48
C GLY A 65 -9.89 23.69 -18.03
N ASP A 66 -9.78 22.52 -18.66
CA ASP A 66 -8.59 21.66 -18.61
C ASP A 66 -7.57 22.23 -19.63
N GLU A 67 -6.32 22.48 -19.21
CA GLU A 67 -5.20 22.92 -20.07
C GLU A 67 -4.94 21.88 -21.18
N ASN A 68 -5.02 20.60 -20.82
CA ASN A 68 -4.97 19.49 -21.74
C ASN A 68 -6.38 18.99 -22.05
N LYS A 69 -7.04 19.43 -23.13
CA LYS A 69 -8.42 19.00 -23.46
C LYS A 69 -8.54 17.51 -23.78
N ILE A 70 -7.53 16.91 -24.41
CA ILE A 70 -7.54 15.49 -24.82
C ILE A 70 -7.33 14.56 -23.61
N ARG A 71 -6.32 14.87 -22.77
CA ARG A 71 -5.96 14.06 -21.59
C ARG A 71 -6.82 14.41 -20.37
N GLY A 72 -7.25 15.66 -20.25
CA GLY A 72 -7.87 16.22 -19.05
C GLY A 72 -6.84 16.59 -17.98
N ASN A 73 -7.26 17.33 -16.97
CA ASN A 73 -6.45 17.65 -15.80
C ASN A 73 -7.14 17.22 -14.50
N TRP A 74 -6.37 17.18 -13.41
CA TRP A 74 -6.92 17.03 -12.08
C TRP A 74 -7.87 18.18 -11.74
N THR A 75 -9.02 17.87 -11.13
CA THR A 75 -10.01 18.91 -10.76
C THR A 75 -9.49 19.83 -9.66
N SER A 76 -8.63 19.30 -8.77
CA SER A 76 -7.98 20.03 -7.69
C SER A 76 -6.59 19.46 -7.42
N LYS A 77 -5.69 20.31 -6.92
CA LYS A 77 -4.37 19.87 -6.41
C LYS A 77 -4.50 18.86 -5.26
N GLY A 78 -5.60 18.94 -4.50
CA GLY A 78 -5.91 17.98 -3.44
C GLY A 78 -6.24 16.59 -3.97
N ASP A 79 -6.90 16.48 -5.14
CA ASP A 79 -7.26 15.20 -5.73
C ASP A 79 -6.00 14.41 -6.13
N PHE A 80 -5.06 15.11 -6.76
CA PHE A 80 -3.74 14.57 -7.09
C PHE A 80 -2.98 14.16 -5.82
N PHE A 81 -2.91 15.05 -4.82
CA PHE A 81 -2.18 14.78 -3.59
C PHE A 81 -2.76 13.59 -2.83
N ALA A 82 -4.08 13.51 -2.67
CA ALA A 82 -4.75 12.41 -1.99
C ALA A 82 -4.50 11.08 -2.72
N LEU A 83 -4.59 11.06 -4.05
CA LEU A 83 -4.36 9.84 -4.82
C LEU A 83 -2.88 9.39 -4.78
N CYS A 84 -1.92 10.32 -4.89
CA CYS A 84 -0.51 10.00 -4.73
C CYS A 84 -0.20 9.52 -3.31
N LEU A 85 -0.80 10.14 -2.28
CA LEU A 85 -0.62 9.73 -0.90
C LEU A 85 -1.21 8.33 -0.65
N GLY A 86 -2.41 8.03 -1.17
CA GLY A 86 -3.00 6.69 -1.07
C GLY A 86 -2.27 5.63 -1.90
N PHE A 87 -1.54 6.04 -2.94
CA PHE A 87 -0.68 5.15 -3.72
C PHE A 87 0.64 4.80 -3.01
N SER A 88 1.26 5.78 -2.34
CA SER A 88 2.48 5.55 -1.54
C SER A 88 2.15 4.90 -0.19
N VAL A 89 1.16 5.44 0.54
CA VAL A 89 0.73 4.88 1.82
C VAL A 89 -0.25 3.73 1.59
N GLY A 90 0.32 2.53 1.52
CA GLY A 90 -0.44 1.29 1.31
C GLY A 90 -0.22 0.25 2.40
N LEU A 91 -0.55 -0.99 2.04
CA LEU A 91 -0.40 -2.17 2.90
C LEU A 91 1.05 -2.34 3.39
N ASN A 92 2.04 -1.97 2.58
CA ASN A 92 3.46 -2.04 2.96
C ASN A 92 3.80 -1.21 4.21
N ASN A 93 3.17 -0.04 4.38
CA ASN A 93 3.39 0.81 5.55
C ASN A 93 2.74 0.21 6.81
N PHE A 94 1.74 -0.65 6.61
CA PHE A 94 1.01 -1.29 7.70
C PHE A 94 1.74 -2.51 8.28
N TRP A 95 2.34 -3.39 7.47
CA TRP A 95 2.99 -4.61 7.99
C TRP A 95 4.49 -4.70 7.72
N ARG A 96 4.95 -4.32 6.51
CA ARG A 96 6.35 -4.50 6.11
C ARG A 96 7.27 -3.50 6.78
N PHE A 97 6.87 -2.22 6.80
CA PHE A 97 7.66 -1.18 7.45
C PHE A 97 7.83 -1.46 8.95
N PRO A 98 6.78 -1.74 9.74
CA PRO A 98 6.93 -2.00 11.17
C PRO A 98 7.78 -3.26 11.44
N TYR A 99 7.65 -4.30 10.61
CA TYR A 99 8.47 -5.50 10.68
C TYR A 99 9.96 -5.20 10.47
N TYR A 100 10.33 -4.44 9.42
CA TYR A 100 11.72 -4.03 9.22
C TYR A 100 12.23 -3.11 10.31
N PHE A 101 11.42 -2.13 10.72
CA PHE A 101 11.78 -1.21 11.79
C PHE A 101 12.15 -1.96 13.07
N TYR A 102 11.33 -2.92 13.48
CA TYR A 102 11.59 -3.75 14.65
C TYR A 102 12.81 -4.68 14.48
N THR A 103 12.88 -5.43 13.37
CA THR A 103 13.97 -6.42 13.16
C THR A 103 15.36 -5.77 13.00
N HIS A 104 15.41 -4.50 12.60
CA HIS A 104 16.66 -3.74 12.41
C HIS A 104 17.01 -2.79 13.57
N GLY A 105 16.43 -2.99 14.76
CA GLY A 105 16.82 -2.28 15.97
C GLY A 105 15.98 -1.03 16.28
N GLY A 106 14.70 -1.05 15.90
CA GLY A 106 13.72 -0.01 16.23
C GLY A 106 14.08 1.33 15.61
N THR A 107 14.12 2.38 16.43
CA THR A 107 14.45 3.75 16.01
C THR A 107 15.81 3.88 15.33
N THR A 108 16.72 2.94 15.57
CA THR A 108 18.00 2.87 14.85
C THR A 108 17.82 2.80 13.34
N PHE A 109 16.80 2.07 12.85
CA PHE A 109 16.50 1.92 11.43
C PHE A 109 16.06 3.23 10.77
N LEU A 110 15.48 4.16 11.54
CA LEU A 110 14.97 5.43 11.03
C LEU A 110 16.06 6.27 10.38
N LEU A 111 17.28 6.27 10.95
CA LEU A 111 18.38 7.08 10.44
C LEU A 111 18.85 6.63 9.04
N PRO A 112 19.23 5.35 8.80
CA PRO A 112 19.50 4.84 7.46
C PRO A 112 18.34 5.06 6.48
N TYR A 113 17.10 4.84 6.93
CA TYR A 113 15.91 5.03 6.10
C TYR A 113 15.74 6.49 5.65
N LEU A 114 15.83 7.46 6.55
CA LEU A 114 15.72 8.88 6.19
C LEU A 114 16.87 9.34 5.27
N ILE A 115 18.08 8.85 5.50
CA ILE A 115 19.24 9.17 4.64
C ILE A 115 19.01 8.61 3.23
N MET A 116 18.64 7.33 3.11
CA MET A 116 18.39 6.70 1.81
C MET A 116 17.17 7.31 1.11
N LEU A 117 16.14 7.70 1.86
CA LEU A 117 14.99 8.42 1.34
C LEU A 117 15.40 9.78 0.76
N CYS A 118 16.23 10.56 1.46
CA CYS A 118 16.69 11.86 0.98
C CYS A 118 17.67 11.77 -0.20
N LEU A 119 18.56 10.77 -0.21
CA LEU A 119 19.59 10.62 -1.24
C LEU A 119 19.11 9.91 -2.50
N ILE A 120 18.17 8.97 -2.37
CA ILE A 120 17.73 8.10 -3.47
C ILE A 120 16.23 8.27 -3.72
N GLY A 121 15.40 8.09 -2.69
CA GLY A 121 13.94 8.09 -2.83
C GLY A 121 13.38 9.41 -3.38
N LEU A 122 13.69 10.52 -2.72
CA LEU A 122 13.18 11.85 -3.06
C LEU A 122 13.65 12.35 -4.44
N PRO A 123 14.94 12.23 -4.83
CA PRO A 123 15.38 12.61 -6.17
C PRO A 123 14.66 11.83 -7.27
N ILE A 124 14.48 10.51 -7.10
CA ILE A 124 13.78 9.67 -8.08
C ILE A 124 12.30 10.03 -8.13
N TYR A 125 11.65 10.19 -6.98
CA TYR A 125 10.25 10.59 -6.90
C TYR A 125 10.00 11.94 -7.58
N PHE A 126 10.84 12.94 -7.29
CA PHE A 126 10.76 14.24 -7.94
C PHE A 126 11.00 14.14 -9.45
N MET A 127 11.99 13.34 -9.88
CA MET A 127 12.29 13.14 -11.28
C MET A 127 11.08 12.56 -12.03
N GLU A 128 10.41 11.54 -11.49
CA GLU A 128 9.22 10.94 -12.12
C GLU A 128 8.05 11.92 -12.22
N LEU A 129 7.81 12.68 -11.15
CA LEU A 129 6.77 13.72 -11.16
C LEU A 129 7.08 14.83 -12.18
N ALA A 130 8.33 15.30 -12.21
CA ALA A 130 8.75 16.36 -13.13
C ALA A 130 8.67 15.89 -14.58
N ILE A 131 9.15 14.67 -14.86
CA ILE A 131 9.09 14.07 -16.20
C ILE A 131 7.64 13.88 -16.63
N GLY A 132 6.79 13.30 -15.77
CA GLY A 132 5.39 13.05 -16.11
C GLY A 132 4.63 14.35 -16.40
N GLN A 133 4.80 15.36 -15.55
CA GLN A 133 4.15 16.67 -15.72
C GLN A 133 4.69 17.45 -16.92
N PHE A 134 6.00 17.41 -17.18
CA PHE A 134 6.61 18.15 -18.28
C PHE A 134 6.31 17.50 -19.64
N ALA A 135 6.52 16.20 -19.75
CA ALA A 135 6.38 15.51 -21.03
C ALA A 135 4.91 15.36 -21.43
N SER A 136 4.02 15.04 -20.48
CA SER A 136 2.61 14.72 -20.72
C SER A 136 2.33 13.62 -21.78
N ASP A 137 3.40 13.06 -22.36
CA ASP A 137 3.46 12.10 -23.47
C ASP A 137 4.84 11.40 -23.53
N VAL A 138 5.05 10.49 -24.50
CA VAL A 138 6.25 9.65 -24.66
C VAL A 138 7.52 10.48 -24.90
N ILE A 139 8.51 10.33 -24.00
CA ILE A 139 9.75 11.12 -23.99
C ILE A 139 10.68 10.74 -25.14
N THR A 140 10.88 9.44 -25.39
CA THR A 140 11.78 8.93 -26.45
C THR A 140 11.44 7.51 -26.88
N LEU A 141 11.56 7.23 -28.18
CA LEU A 141 11.36 5.90 -28.78
C LEU A 141 12.41 4.85 -28.34
N LEU A 142 13.61 5.27 -27.92
CA LEU A 142 14.71 4.37 -27.53
C LEU A 142 14.42 3.59 -26.23
N PHE A 143 13.61 4.15 -25.32
CA PHE A 143 13.31 3.57 -24.00
C PHE A 143 11.89 2.99 -23.90
N VAL A 144 11.25 2.66 -25.03
CA VAL A 144 9.92 2.04 -25.04
C VAL A 144 9.87 0.74 -24.23
N GLY A 145 10.97 -0.03 -24.22
CA GLY A 145 11.09 -1.26 -23.42
C GLY A 145 10.90 -1.04 -21.92
N VAL A 146 11.29 0.14 -21.39
CA VAL A 146 11.08 0.49 -19.97
C VAL A 146 9.59 0.63 -19.68
N GLY A 147 8.83 1.27 -20.58
CA GLY A 147 7.38 1.40 -20.45
C GLY A 147 6.66 0.05 -20.49
N ILE A 148 7.09 -0.85 -21.38
CA ILE A 148 6.55 -2.22 -21.47
C ILE A 148 6.84 -2.98 -20.16
N ALA A 149 8.06 -2.87 -19.63
CA ALA A 149 8.42 -3.50 -18.36
C ALA A 149 7.59 -2.96 -17.18
N MET A 150 7.40 -1.64 -17.08
CA MET A 150 6.54 -1.00 -16.07
C MET A 150 5.09 -1.49 -16.16
N PHE A 151 4.56 -1.64 -17.38
CA PHE A 151 3.22 -2.18 -17.60
C PHE A 151 3.09 -3.63 -17.14
N ILE A 152 4.03 -4.50 -17.54
CA ILE A 152 4.04 -5.92 -17.14
C ILE A 152 4.11 -6.05 -15.62
N ILE A 153 4.99 -5.29 -14.97
CA ILE A 153 5.11 -5.28 -13.51
C ILE A 153 3.78 -4.82 -12.87
N SER A 154 3.16 -3.76 -13.39
CA SER A 154 1.88 -3.26 -12.89
C SER A 154 0.75 -4.28 -13.02
N VAL A 155 0.72 -5.07 -14.11
CA VAL A 155 -0.26 -6.16 -14.30
C VAL A 155 -0.08 -7.24 -13.24
N PHE A 156 1.16 -7.71 -12.99
CA PHE A 156 1.41 -8.69 -11.93
C PHE A 156 1.02 -8.16 -10.55
N ILE A 157 1.38 -6.91 -10.26
CA ILE A 157 1.02 -6.24 -9.00
C ILE A 157 -0.50 -6.16 -8.82
N ALA A 158 -1.23 -5.78 -9.87
CA ALA A 158 -2.68 -5.68 -9.84
C ALA A 158 -3.35 -7.04 -9.55
N ILE A 159 -2.83 -8.13 -10.14
CA ILE A 159 -3.40 -9.48 -9.95
C ILE A 159 -3.32 -9.90 -8.48
N TYR A 160 -2.12 -9.89 -7.86
CA TYR A 160 -2.01 -10.38 -6.49
C TYR A 160 -2.57 -9.40 -5.45
N HIS A 161 -2.47 -8.08 -5.67
CA HIS A 161 -3.10 -7.13 -4.75
C HIS A 161 -4.61 -7.26 -4.74
N ASN A 162 -5.22 -7.54 -5.90
CA ASN A 162 -6.66 -7.72 -5.93
C ASN A 162 -7.12 -8.99 -5.18
N VAL A 163 -6.27 -10.02 -5.12
CA VAL A 163 -6.51 -11.19 -4.24
C VAL A 163 -6.53 -10.78 -2.77
N ILE A 164 -5.64 -9.89 -2.33
CA ILE A 164 -5.62 -9.37 -0.94
C ILE A 164 -6.88 -8.53 -0.65
N ILE A 165 -7.36 -7.75 -1.62
CA ILE A 165 -8.64 -7.03 -1.48
C ILE A 165 -9.79 -8.03 -1.34
N ALA A 166 -9.81 -9.10 -2.15
CA ALA A 166 -10.82 -10.16 -2.05
C ALA A 166 -10.82 -10.82 -0.65
N TRP A 167 -9.63 -11.07 -0.10
CA TRP A 167 -9.47 -11.58 1.26
C TRP A 167 -10.04 -10.61 2.31
N SER A 168 -9.78 -9.32 2.14
CA SER A 168 -10.29 -8.28 3.03
C SER A 168 -11.83 -8.20 2.97
N VAL A 169 -12.42 -8.32 1.78
CA VAL A 169 -13.88 -8.36 1.58
C VAL A 169 -14.49 -9.62 2.22
N TYR A 170 -13.84 -10.78 2.08
CA TYR A 170 -14.23 -12.03 2.74
C TYR A 170 -14.28 -11.85 4.27
N TYR A 171 -13.22 -11.31 4.87
CA TYR A 171 -13.18 -11.05 6.32
C TYR A 171 -14.20 -9.99 6.75
N PHE A 172 -14.39 -8.93 5.96
CA PHE A 172 -15.36 -7.89 6.25
C PHE A 172 -16.79 -8.45 6.34
N ILE A 173 -17.21 -9.26 5.36
CA ILE A 173 -18.55 -9.85 5.33
C ILE A 173 -18.74 -10.84 6.48
N ASN A 174 -17.74 -11.68 6.78
CA ASN A 174 -17.81 -12.60 7.91
C ASN A 174 -17.77 -11.89 9.28
N SER A 175 -17.29 -10.64 9.33
CA SER A 175 -17.30 -9.83 10.56
C SER A 175 -18.66 -9.21 10.89
N LEU A 176 -19.66 -9.31 9.99
CA LEU A 176 -21.01 -8.78 10.23
C LEU A 176 -21.87 -9.70 11.11
N GLN A 177 -21.39 -10.90 11.42
CA GLN A 177 -22.06 -11.87 12.28
C GLN A 177 -21.86 -11.51 13.77
N SER A 178 -22.79 -11.92 14.65
CA SER A 178 -22.71 -11.60 16.09
C SER A 178 -21.46 -12.20 16.75
N ASP A 179 -21.09 -13.41 16.34
CA ASP A 179 -19.87 -14.09 16.73
C ASP A 179 -19.02 -14.31 15.48
N VAL A 180 -17.76 -13.86 15.54
CA VAL A 180 -16.84 -14.02 14.41
C VAL A 180 -16.35 -15.47 14.32
N PRO A 181 -16.25 -16.06 13.12
CA PRO A 181 -15.88 -17.48 12.95
C PRO A 181 -14.52 -17.87 13.55
N TRP A 182 -13.58 -16.93 13.58
CA TRP A 182 -12.22 -17.12 14.12
C TRP A 182 -12.09 -16.88 15.63
N LYS A 183 -13.22 -16.77 16.35
CA LYS A 183 -13.24 -16.55 17.81
C LYS A 183 -12.97 -17.84 18.60
N SER A 184 -13.50 -18.98 18.15
CA SER A 184 -13.45 -20.24 18.89
C SER A 184 -12.95 -21.41 18.05
N CYS A 185 -12.65 -22.53 18.72
CA CYS A 185 -12.22 -23.78 18.10
C CYS A 185 -13.38 -24.77 17.87
N ASP A 186 -14.63 -24.29 17.89
CA ASP A 186 -15.83 -25.16 17.94
C ASP A 186 -16.20 -25.80 16.59
N HIS A 187 -15.54 -25.40 15.49
CA HIS A 187 -15.84 -25.87 14.14
C HIS A 187 -15.01 -27.09 13.73
N TYR A 188 -14.67 -27.94 14.70
CA TYR A 188 -14.08 -29.25 14.43
C TYR A 188 -15.18 -30.22 13.97
N PRO A 189 -15.00 -31.01 12.88
CA PRO A 189 -13.79 -31.20 12.07
C PRO A 189 -13.77 -30.40 10.74
N GLU A 190 -14.63 -29.38 10.56
CA GLU A 190 -14.76 -28.67 9.28
C GLU A 190 -13.49 -27.93 8.88
N TRP A 191 -12.88 -27.17 9.79
CA TRP A 191 -11.60 -26.49 9.53
C TRP A 191 -10.66 -26.43 10.72
N ASN A 192 -11.13 -26.59 11.96
CA ASN A 192 -10.26 -26.63 13.12
C ASN A 192 -9.56 -28.01 13.22
N THR A 193 -8.26 -28.00 13.49
CA THR A 193 -7.50 -29.20 13.87
C THR A 193 -7.57 -29.47 15.38
N PRO A 194 -7.24 -30.69 15.86
CA PRO A 194 -7.14 -30.97 17.30
C PRO A 194 -6.06 -30.14 18.02
N ASN A 195 -5.20 -29.44 17.27
CA ASN A 195 -4.15 -28.56 17.78
C ASN A 195 -4.64 -27.12 18.01
N CYS A 196 -5.91 -26.82 17.69
CA CYS A 196 -6.50 -25.50 17.94
C CYS A 196 -6.63 -25.24 19.43
N THR A 197 -6.11 -24.10 19.89
CA THR A 197 -6.15 -23.73 21.31
C THR A 197 -6.55 -22.28 21.52
N ILE A 198 -7.33 -22.02 22.57
CA ILE A 198 -7.69 -20.67 23.03
C ILE A 198 -7.02 -20.48 24.39
N VAL A 199 -5.79 -19.95 24.40
CA VAL A 199 -5.07 -19.69 25.65
C VAL A 199 -5.15 -18.19 25.95
N SER A 200 -5.84 -17.84 27.03
CA SER A 200 -5.81 -16.48 27.58
C SER A 200 -5.17 -16.49 28.98
N ARG A 201 -4.52 -15.38 29.32
CA ARG A 201 -3.91 -15.17 30.63
C ARG A 201 -4.92 -15.26 31.77
N GLN A 202 -6.14 -14.77 31.57
CA GLN A 202 -7.19 -14.83 32.60
C GLN A 202 -7.61 -16.28 32.86
N LEU A 203 -7.72 -17.11 31.82
CA LEU A 203 -7.98 -18.54 31.95
C LEU A 203 -6.83 -19.25 32.70
N PHE A 204 -5.59 -18.92 32.37
CA PHE A 204 -4.42 -19.45 33.07
C PHE A 204 -4.40 -19.05 34.55
N GLN A 205 -4.62 -17.77 34.86
CA GLN A 205 -4.62 -17.27 36.24
C GLN A 205 -5.77 -17.86 37.07
N THR A 206 -6.98 -17.91 36.50
CA THR A 206 -8.15 -18.48 37.20
C THR A 206 -7.92 -19.97 37.50
N CYS A 207 -7.38 -20.72 36.54
CA CYS A 207 -7.10 -22.15 36.71
C CYS A 207 -5.95 -22.42 37.69
N SER A 208 -4.91 -21.60 37.65
CA SER A 208 -3.79 -21.70 38.58
C SER A 208 -4.19 -21.37 40.02
N VAL A 209 -5.09 -20.39 40.22
CA VAL A 209 -5.61 -20.04 41.55
C VAL A 209 -6.46 -21.17 42.14
N SER A 210 -7.15 -21.92 41.28
CA SER A 210 -7.96 -23.06 41.68
C SER A 210 -7.18 -24.39 41.74
N ASN A 211 -5.84 -24.35 41.78
CA ASN A 211 -4.96 -25.54 41.75
C ASN A 211 -5.31 -26.54 40.62
N GLY A 212 -5.78 -26.03 39.49
CA GLY A 212 -6.18 -26.84 38.34
C GLY A 212 -5.12 -26.94 37.26
N THR A 213 -5.27 -27.93 36.36
CA THR A 213 -4.47 -28.08 35.15
C THR A 213 -5.26 -27.58 33.94
N LEU A 214 -4.66 -26.67 33.16
CA LEU A 214 -5.29 -26.12 31.95
C LEU A 214 -5.05 -27.07 30.77
N LEU A 215 -6.12 -27.59 30.19
CA LEU A 215 -6.09 -28.37 28.94
C LEU A 215 -5.88 -27.45 27.74
N THR A 216 -5.37 -28.02 26.64
CA THR A 216 -5.12 -27.33 25.38
C THR A 216 -6.38 -26.73 24.73
N ASN A 217 -7.55 -27.33 24.97
CA ASN A 217 -8.84 -26.80 24.53
C ASN A 217 -9.36 -25.60 25.35
N GLY A 218 -8.59 -25.13 26.35
CA GLY A 218 -8.97 -24.01 27.23
C GLY A 218 -9.82 -24.42 28.44
N THR A 219 -10.07 -25.71 28.67
CA THR A 219 -10.80 -26.16 29.88
C THR A 219 -9.85 -26.33 31.07
N CYS A 220 -10.26 -25.90 32.26
CA CYS A 220 -9.50 -26.07 33.50
C CYS A 220 -9.98 -27.32 34.24
N LEU A 221 -9.10 -28.31 34.45
CA LEU A 221 -9.37 -29.45 35.31
C LEU A 221 -9.02 -29.11 36.75
N LEU A 222 -10.00 -29.14 37.64
CA LEU A 222 -9.78 -28.95 39.07
C LEU A 222 -9.47 -30.29 39.72
N HIS A 223 -8.38 -30.36 40.48
CA HIS A 223 -8.14 -31.47 41.40
C HIS A 223 -8.90 -31.18 42.70
N ASP A 224 -10.06 -31.78 42.90
CA ASP A 224 -10.73 -31.76 44.20
C ASP A 224 -9.97 -32.70 45.16
N ILE A 225 -9.48 -32.15 46.27
CA ILE A 225 -8.65 -32.86 47.26
C ILE A 225 -9.53 -33.63 48.26
N ASP A 226 -10.83 -33.33 48.36
CA ASP A 226 -11.69 -33.90 49.41
C ASP A 226 -12.70 -34.96 48.93
N HIS A 227 -12.86 -35.18 47.64
CA HIS A 227 -13.57 -36.34 47.11
C HIS A 227 -12.89 -36.85 45.84
N LYS A 228 -12.65 -38.16 45.76
CA LYS A 228 -12.13 -38.91 44.60
C LYS A 228 -13.01 -38.84 43.33
N ASN A 229 -13.73 -37.74 43.11
CA ASN A 229 -14.53 -37.50 41.93
C ASN A 229 -13.93 -36.29 41.20
N ILE A 230 -13.16 -36.58 40.15
CA ILE A 230 -12.74 -35.58 39.17
C ILE A 230 -14.03 -35.04 38.52
N ILE A 231 -14.44 -33.82 38.86
CA ILE A 231 -15.55 -33.13 38.18
C ILE A 231 -14.98 -32.53 36.89
N GLY A 232 -14.77 -33.41 35.91
CA GLY A 232 -14.15 -33.12 34.64
C GLY A 232 -13.84 -34.43 33.93
N HIS A 233 -13.85 -34.44 32.60
CA HIS A 233 -13.58 -35.65 31.83
C HIS A 233 -12.26 -36.29 32.28
N VAL A 234 -12.35 -37.51 32.79
CA VAL A 234 -11.24 -38.34 33.29
C VAL A 234 -10.21 -38.52 32.17
N ALA A 235 -9.10 -37.79 32.24
CA ALA A 235 -7.86 -38.21 31.60
C ALA A 235 -7.24 -39.26 32.53
N SER A 236 -7.15 -40.50 32.07
CA SER A 236 -6.55 -41.61 32.81
C SER A 236 -5.15 -41.26 33.33
N GLU A 237 -4.89 -41.61 34.59
CA GLU A 237 -3.72 -41.33 35.45
C GLU A 237 -2.31 -41.68 34.93
N SER A 238 -2.08 -41.91 33.64
CA SER A 238 -0.77 -42.36 33.14
C SER A 238 0.08 -41.30 32.44
N ASN A 239 -0.35 -40.04 32.28
CA ASN A 239 0.51 -38.99 31.68
C ASN A 239 0.19 -37.58 32.21
N VAL A 240 0.27 -37.36 33.53
CA VAL A 240 0.39 -35.98 34.04
C VAL A 240 1.83 -35.53 33.79
N GLN A 241 2.15 -35.24 32.53
CA GLN A 241 3.26 -34.36 32.23
C GLN A 241 2.80 -32.97 32.69
N THR A 242 3.54 -32.37 33.61
CA THR A 242 3.59 -30.92 33.76
C THR A 242 4.05 -30.37 32.41
N LEU A 243 3.11 -30.17 31.48
CA LEU A 243 3.40 -29.60 30.18
C LEU A 243 3.90 -28.18 30.46
N PRO A 244 5.06 -27.80 29.90
CA PRO A 244 5.54 -26.45 30.05
C PRO A 244 4.44 -25.53 29.52
N SER A 245 4.19 -24.45 30.25
CA SER A 245 3.62 -23.23 29.68
C SER A 245 4.26 -23.05 28.30
N TYR A 246 3.45 -23.19 27.24
CA TYR A 246 3.83 -23.31 25.82
C TYR A 246 3.85 -24.75 25.25
N ALA A 247 2.68 -25.25 24.83
CA ALA A 247 2.61 -26.40 23.91
C ALA A 247 3.16 -25.98 22.54
N PRO A 248 4.25 -26.59 22.03
CA PRO A 248 4.92 -26.16 20.79
C PRO A 248 4.07 -26.38 19.51
N TYR A 249 2.97 -27.12 19.62
CA TYR A 249 2.05 -27.42 18.50
C TYR A 249 0.71 -26.68 18.58
N SER A 250 0.57 -25.71 19.50
CA SER A 250 -0.68 -24.94 19.64
C SER A 250 -0.84 -23.91 18.51
N VAL A 251 -1.98 -23.95 17.81
CA VAL A 251 -2.33 -23.02 16.72
C VAL A 251 -3.55 -22.18 17.11
N TRP A 252 -3.55 -20.90 16.71
CA TRP A 252 -4.66 -19.98 16.94
C TRP A 252 -5.87 -20.32 16.07
N PRO A 253 -7.11 -20.17 16.58
CA PRO A 253 -8.31 -20.35 15.76
C PRO A 253 -8.35 -19.42 14.55
N SER A 254 -7.78 -18.22 14.65
CA SER A 254 -7.64 -17.28 13.53
C SER A 254 -6.67 -17.74 12.45
N SER A 255 -5.58 -18.41 12.83
CA SER A 255 -4.62 -18.97 11.88
C SER A 255 -5.21 -20.18 11.15
N GLU A 256 -5.87 -21.08 11.89
CA GLU A 256 -6.61 -22.22 11.32
C GLU A 256 -7.71 -21.76 10.36
N PHE A 257 -8.49 -20.74 10.75
CA PHE A 257 -9.52 -20.17 9.89
C PHE A 257 -8.93 -19.63 8.58
N PHE A 258 -7.80 -18.92 8.63
CA PHE A 258 -7.16 -18.40 7.42
C PHE A 258 -6.65 -19.52 6.51
N HIS A 259 -5.91 -20.49 7.05
CA HIS A 259 -5.26 -21.52 6.24
C HIS A 259 -6.23 -22.61 5.75
N HIS A 260 -7.16 -23.05 6.60
CA HIS A 260 -8.04 -24.19 6.29
C HIS A 260 -9.42 -23.75 5.80
N ALA A 261 -10.08 -22.80 6.46
CA ALA A 261 -11.46 -22.41 6.09
C ALA A 261 -11.52 -21.44 4.91
N MET A 262 -10.55 -20.52 4.83
CA MET A 262 -10.56 -19.48 3.80
C MET A 262 -9.69 -19.85 2.60
N LEU A 263 -8.40 -20.12 2.83
CA LEU A 263 -7.46 -20.44 1.75
C LEU A 263 -7.63 -21.85 1.22
N HIS A 264 -8.11 -22.79 2.05
CA HIS A 264 -8.08 -24.22 1.76
C HIS A 264 -6.70 -24.64 1.22
N LEU A 265 -5.67 -24.30 1.99
CA LEU A 265 -4.29 -24.39 1.53
C LEU A 265 -3.95 -25.82 1.09
N SER A 266 -3.45 -25.96 -0.13
CA SER A 266 -2.94 -27.24 -0.62
C SER A 266 -1.64 -27.61 0.11
N GLY A 267 -1.33 -28.91 0.18
CA GLY A 267 -0.12 -29.38 0.84
C GLY A 267 1.18 -28.98 0.14
N ASP A 268 1.13 -28.70 -1.17
CA ASP A 268 2.31 -28.32 -1.94
C ASP A 268 1.95 -27.36 -3.10
N ILE A 269 2.94 -26.59 -3.57
CA ILE A 269 2.79 -25.66 -4.69
C ILE A 269 2.53 -26.38 -6.02
N ALA A 270 2.97 -27.64 -6.13
CA ALA A 270 2.73 -28.47 -7.32
C ALA A 270 1.25 -28.90 -7.46
N SER A 271 0.50 -28.94 -6.36
CA SER A 271 -0.91 -29.35 -6.34
C SER A 271 -1.84 -28.14 -6.19
N ILE A 272 -2.14 -27.48 -7.30
CA ILE A 272 -2.95 -26.24 -7.35
C ILE A 272 -4.43 -26.45 -6.91
N GLY A 273 -4.87 -27.71 -6.79
CA GLY A 273 -6.21 -28.03 -6.29
C GLY A 273 -7.34 -27.57 -7.21
N ALA A 274 -8.55 -27.43 -6.65
CA ALA A 274 -9.71 -26.90 -7.37
C ALA A 274 -9.92 -25.42 -7.05
N ILE A 275 -10.58 -24.69 -7.97
CA ILE A 275 -10.89 -23.27 -7.74
C ILE A 275 -12.01 -23.15 -6.69
N HIS A 276 -11.71 -22.47 -5.58
CA HIS A 276 -12.69 -22.14 -4.55
C HIS A 276 -13.64 -21.06 -5.05
N TRP A 277 -14.88 -21.45 -5.38
CA TRP A 277 -15.86 -20.56 -6.01
C TRP A 277 -16.21 -19.35 -5.13
N GLN A 278 -16.19 -19.48 -3.81
CA GLN A 278 -16.42 -18.38 -2.87
C GLN A 278 -15.33 -17.31 -3.03
N LEU A 279 -14.06 -17.70 -3.02
CA LEU A 279 -12.95 -16.76 -3.23
C LEU A 279 -12.98 -16.14 -4.62
N ALA A 280 -13.39 -16.90 -5.64
CA ALA A 280 -13.60 -16.36 -6.99
C ALA A 280 -14.69 -15.28 -7.01
N LEU A 281 -15.80 -15.47 -6.26
CA LEU A 281 -16.84 -14.47 -6.10
C LEU A 281 -16.33 -13.20 -5.40
N TYR A 282 -15.58 -13.33 -4.30
CA TYR A 282 -14.99 -12.17 -3.62
C TYR A 282 -13.96 -11.43 -4.47
N SER A 283 -13.20 -12.16 -5.30
CA SER A 283 -12.29 -11.57 -6.30
C SER A 283 -13.03 -10.80 -7.39
N PHE A 284 -14.16 -11.32 -7.85
CA PHE A 284 -15.04 -10.62 -8.78
C PHE A 284 -15.62 -9.33 -8.16
N LEU A 285 -16.07 -9.39 -6.89
CA LEU A 285 -16.52 -8.19 -6.17
C LEU A 285 -15.40 -7.16 -5.99
N ALA A 286 -14.17 -7.60 -5.71
CA ALA A 286 -13.01 -6.70 -5.62
C ALA A 286 -12.74 -5.98 -6.94
N TRP A 287 -12.80 -6.69 -8.08
CA TRP A 287 -12.71 -6.06 -9.41
C TRP A 287 -13.84 -5.06 -9.68
N ILE A 288 -15.06 -5.33 -9.21
CA ILE A 288 -16.18 -4.39 -9.31
C ILE A 288 -15.86 -3.09 -8.55
N PHE A 289 -15.31 -3.17 -7.33
CA PHE A 289 -14.91 -1.97 -6.58
C PHE A 289 -13.82 -1.16 -7.31
N VAL A 290 -12.83 -1.85 -7.88
CA VAL A 290 -11.78 -1.20 -8.68
C VAL A 290 -12.37 -0.53 -9.92
N PHE A 291 -13.27 -1.22 -10.63
CA PHE A 291 -13.94 -0.68 -11.82
C PHE A 291 -14.71 0.60 -11.50
N PHE A 292 -15.54 0.61 -10.45
CA PHE A 292 -16.30 1.80 -10.08
C PHE A 292 -15.39 2.94 -9.59
N SER A 293 -14.27 2.62 -8.96
CA SER A 293 -13.28 3.62 -8.54
C SER A 293 -12.65 4.33 -9.75
N LEU A 294 -12.49 3.61 -10.87
CA LEU A 294 -11.81 4.08 -12.08
C LEU A 294 -12.75 4.42 -13.25
N PHE A 295 -14.07 4.24 -13.12
CA PHE A 295 -15.02 4.30 -14.25
C PHE A 295 -14.97 5.60 -15.07
N LYS A 296 -14.73 6.75 -14.41
CA LYS A 296 -14.53 8.06 -15.10
C LYS A 296 -13.07 8.51 -15.15
N GLY A 297 -12.13 7.57 -15.09
CA GLY A 297 -10.70 7.81 -15.04
C GLY A 297 -10.31 8.67 -13.84
N ILE A 298 -9.42 9.64 -14.07
CA ILE A 298 -8.84 10.51 -13.03
C ILE A 298 -9.88 11.32 -12.24
N LYS A 299 -11.01 11.68 -12.85
CA LYS A 299 -12.06 12.48 -12.18
C LYS A 299 -12.81 11.67 -11.13
N SER A 300 -12.98 10.36 -11.33
CA SER A 300 -13.54 9.45 -10.32
C SER A 300 -12.47 9.07 -9.30
N ALA A 301 -11.29 8.65 -9.77
CA ALA A 301 -10.21 8.16 -8.93
C ALA A 301 -9.79 9.19 -7.88
N GLY A 302 -9.66 10.46 -8.26
CA GLY A 302 -9.31 11.55 -7.34
C GLY A 302 -10.34 11.81 -6.25
N LYS A 303 -11.64 11.56 -6.50
CA LYS A 303 -12.70 11.73 -5.49
C LYS A 303 -12.77 10.55 -4.54
N VAL A 304 -12.67 9.33 -5.08
CA VAL A 304 -12.61 8.11 -4.28
C VAL A 304 -11.36 8.11 -3.39
N ALA A 305 -10.24 8.65 -3.88
CA ALA A 305 -8.98 8.76 -3.14
C ALA A 305 -9.10 9.49 -1.80
N TYR A 306 -9.96 10.51 -1.66
CA TYR A 306 -10.15 11.17 -0.36
C TYR A 306 -10.69 10.19 0.68
N VAL A 307 -11.69 9.39 0.30
CA VAL A 307 -12.27 8.40 1.21
C VAL A 307 -11.26 7.31 1.51
N THR A 308 -10.65 6.72 0.48
CA THR A 308 -9.72 5.59 0.67
C THR A 308 -8.43 5.99 1.35
N THR A 309 -8.00 7.25 1.28
CA THR A 309 -6.79 7.73 1.96
C THR A 309 -7.10 8.19 3.37
N ILE A 310 -8.17 8.96 3.61
CA ILE A 310 -8.45 9.56 4.93
C ILE A 310 -9.05 8.53 5.89
N LEU A 311 -9.96 7.67 5.41
CA LEU A 311 -10.68 6.72 6.25
C LEU A 311 -9.75 5.77 7.03
N PRO A 312 -8.70 5.17 6.43
CA PRO A 312 -7.75 4.35 7.18
C PRO A 312 -7.08 5.08 8.33
N TYR A 313 -6.68 6.36 8.19
CA TYR A 313 -6.11 7.11 9.31
C TYR A 313 -7.10 7.30 10.44
N VAL A 314 -8.37 7.59 10.12
CA VAL A 314 -9.43 7.74 11.14
C VAL A 314 -9.64 6.41 11.87
N ILE A 315 -9.76 5.30 11.15
CA ILE A 315 -9.95 3.97 11.73
C ILE A 315 -8.75 3.59 12.61
N LEU A 316 -7.53 3.77 12.12
CA LEU A 316 -6.32 3.44 12.86
C LEU A 316 -6.12 4.33 14.08
N PHE A 317 -6.56 5.59 14.03
CA PHE A 317 -6.56 6.46 15.21
C PHE A 317 -7.54 5.95 16.28
N VAL A 318 -8.75 5.56 15.90
CA VAL A 318 -9.72 4.95 16.83
C VAL A 318 -9.16 3.64 17.40
N PHE A 319 -8.53 2.81 16.58
CA PHE A 319 -7.87 1.58 17.02
C PHE A 319 -6.72 1.84 17.97
N LEU A 320 -5.91 2.88 17.73
CA LEU A 320 -4.84 3.27 18.65
C LEU A 320 -5.41 3.67 20.01
N VAL A 321 -6.42 4.54 20.04
CA VAL A 321 -7.08 4.95 21.29
C VAL A 321 -7.65 3.73 22.03
N ARG A 322 -8.27 2.79 21.30
CA ARG A 322 -8.79 1.55 21.89
C ARG A 322 -7.70 0.61 22.39
N ALA A 323 -6.60 0.49 21.66
CA ALA A 323 -5.44 -0.34 22.01
C ALA A 323 -4.77 0.17 23.28
N MET A 324 -4.63 1.49 23.42
CA MET A 324 -4.07 2.13 24.61
C MET A 324 -4.86 1.87 25.89
N TRP A 325 -6.14 1.46 25.79
CA TRP A 325 -6.93 1.06 26.95
C TRP A 325 -6.55 -0.34 27.48
N TYR A 326 -5.94 -1.18 26.65
CA TYR A 326 -5.52 -2.52 27.05
C TYR A 326 -4.16 -2.49 27.76
N GLU A 327 -4.01 -3.34 28.77
CA GLU A 327 -2.75 -3.51 29.48
C GLU A 327 -1.68 -4.10 28.56
N GLY A 328 -0.44 -3.63 28.69
CA GLY A 328 0.69 -4.09 27.86
C GLY A 328 0.85 -3.39 26.50
N ALA A 329 -0.11 -2.58 26.06
CA ALA A 329 0.01 -1.83 24.80
C ALA A 329 1.23 -0.88 24.79
N ILE A 330 1.49 -0.19 25.90
CA ILE A 330 2.65 0.70 26.06
C ILE A 330 3.97 -0.06 25.92
N ASN A 331 4.05 -1.29 26.44
CA ASN A 331 5.26 -2.10 26.34
C ASN A 331 5.60 -2.43 24.88
N GLY A 332 4.58 -2.71 24.05
CA GLY A 332 4.78 -2.93 22.62
C GLY A 332 5.26 -1.68 21.89
N ILE A 333 4.74 -0.49 22.23
CA ILE A 333 5.22 0.79 21.68
C ILE A 333 6.67 1.06 22.10
N VAL A 334 7.02 0.78 23.36
CA VAL A 334 8.39 0.94 23.85
C VAL A 334 9.33 -0.02 23.11
N GLU A 335 8.94 -1.27 22.93
CA GLU A 335 9.73 -2.27 22.18
C GLU A 335 9.90 -1.89 20.70
N PHE A 336 8.89 -1.24 20.09
CA PHE A 336 9.00 -0.68 18.74
C PHE A 336 10.03 0.45 18.65
N ILE A 337 10.03 1.37 19.61
CA ILE A 337 10.86 2.59 19.57
C ILE A 337 12.27 2.35 20.12
N MET A 338 12.49 1.34 20.96
CA MET A 338 13.78 1.14 21.63
C MET A 338 14.94 1.03 20.63
N PRO A 339 15.97 1.91 20.70
CA PRO A 339 17.08 1.90 19.74
C PRO A 339 18.14 0.86 20.11
N ASP A 340 18.55 0.05 19.14
CA ASP A 340 19.77 -0.78 19.22
C ASP A 340 20.82 -0.26 18.22
N TYR A 341 21.77 0.54 18.68
CA TYR A 341 22.78 1.18 17.82
C TYR A 341 23.81 0.20 17.25
N THR A 342 23.95 -1.00 17.83
CA THR A 342 24.91 -2.01 17.35
C THR A 342 24.58 -2.44 15.92
N LYS A 343 23.30 -2.36 15.56
CA LYS A 343 22.75 -2.72 14.26
C LYS A 343 23.26 -1.80 13.15
N LEU A 344 23.53 -0.51 13.40
CA LEU A 344 23.97 0.46 12.36
C LEU A 344 25.23 0.05 11.59
N LEU A 345 26.11 -0.71 12.24
CA LEU A 345 27.36 -1.19 11.65
C LEU A 345 27.13 -2.27 10.59
N THR A 346 25.92 -2.84 10.51
CA THR A 346 25.58 -3.90 9.57
C THR A 346 25.11 -3.30 8.24
N LEU A 347 25.86 -3.53 7.16
CA LEU A 347 25.55 -3.01 5.82
C LEU A 347 24.15 -3.43 5.32
N LYS A 348 23.66 -4.61 5.73
CA LYS A 348 22.34 -5.12 5.37
C LYS A 348 21.22 -4.11 5.67
N ILE A 349 21.33 -3.37 6.79
CA ILE A 349 20.31 -2.40 7.22
C ILE A 349 20.19 -1.25 6.24
N TRP A 350 21.31 -0.79 5.69
CA TRP A 350 21.33 0.29 4.70
C TRP A 350 20.73 -0.17 3.37
N GLY A 351 20.98 -1.43 2.97
CA GLY A 351 20.35 -2.04 1.80
C GLY A 351 18.85 -2.21 1.96
N ASP A 352 18.41 -2.75 3.10
CA ASP A 352 16.99 -2.94 3.41
C ASP A 352 16.26 -1.58 3.56
N ALA A 353 16.92 -0.56 4.11
CA ALA A 353 16.41 0.82 4.18
C ALA A 353 16.25 1.46 2.78
N ALA A 354 17.21 1.25 1.88
CA ALA A 354 17.11 1.73 0.50
C ALA A 354 15.95 1.03 -0.23
N LEU A 355 15.84 -0.29 -0.12
CA LEU A 355 14.73 -1.07 -0.71
C LEU A 355 13.38 -0.62 -0.14
N GLN A 356 13.28 -0.42 1.18
CA GLN A 356 12.07 0.07 1.81
C GLN A 356 11.68 1.44 1.26
N SER A 357 12.63 2.34 1.00
CA SER A 357 12.33 3.67 0.41
C SER A 357 11.68 3.54 -0.98
N PHE A 358 12.14 2.61 -1.82
CA PHE A 358 11.52 2.33 -3.13
C PHE A 358 10.11 1.74 -3.01
N TYR A 359 9.95 0.74 -2.14
CA TYR A 359 8.66 0.06 -1.96
C TYR A 359 7.61 0.90 -1.22
N SER A 360 8.04 1.89 -0.44
CA SER A 360 7.17 2.83 0.30
C SER A 360 6.66 3.93 -0.64
N LEU A 361 7.56 4.56 -1.40
CA LEU A 361 7.15 5.62 -2.33
C LEU A 361 6.51 5.10 -3.63
N CYS A 362 6.62 3.80 -3.92
CA CYS A 362 6.17 3.16 -5.15
C CYS A 362 6.79 3.80 -6.42
N CYS A 363 8.05 4.20 -6.33
CA CYS A 363 8.82 4.74 -7.46
C CYS A 363 9.08 3.66 -8.52
N CYS A 364 9.26 4.10 -9.76
CA CYS A 364 9.71 3.31 -10.92
C CYS A 364 8.69 2.30 -11.45
N TRP A 365 7.43 2.40 -11.04
CA TRP A 365 6.34 1.53 -11.55
C TRP A 365 5.52 2.19 -12.65
N GLY A 366 5.80 3.47 -12.98
CA GLY A 366 5.12 4.22 -14.05
C GLY A 366 3.80 4.88 -13.63
N ALA A 367 3.23 4.50 -12.48
CA ALA A 367 2.03 5.11 -11.94
C ALA A 367 2.22 6.60 -11.61
N LEU A 368 3.30 6.98 -10.91
CA LEU A 368 3.58 8.37 -10.55
C LEU A 368 3.73 9.27 -11.79
N THR A 369 4.50 8.82 -12.78
CA THR A 369 4.64 9.51 -14.07
C THR A 369 3.29 9.70 -14.76
N THR A 370 2.44 8.65 -14.73
CA THR A 370 1.09 8.71 -15.29
C THR A 370 0.22 9.71 -14.55
N LEU A 371 0.20 9.69 -13.22
CA LEU A 371 -0.57 10.63 -12.40
C LEU A 371 -0.09 12.08 -12.59
N ALA A 372 1.22 12.29 -12.69
CA ALA A 372 1.81 13.59 -12.92
C ALA A 372 1.49 14.17 -14.30
N SER A 373 1.27 13.33 -15.33
CA SER A 373 0.89 13.79 -16.68
C SER A 373 -0.45 14.52 -16.75
N TYR A 374 -1.32 14.35 -15.74
CA TYR A 374 -2.58 15.08 -15.64
C TYR A 374 -2.45 16.37 -14.81
N ASN A 375 -1.27 16.67 -14.26
CA ASN A 375 -1.04 17.95 -13.57
C ASN A 375 -0.99 19.11 -14.56
N ARG A 376 -1.40 20.28 -14.06
CA ARG A 376 -1.23 21.56 -14.77
C ARG A 376 0.25 21.91 -14.84
N PHE A 377 0.71 22.48 -15.95
CA PHE A 377 2.14 22.69 -16.22
C PHE A 377 2.83 23.56 -15.15
N HIS A 378 2.14 24.59 -14.66
CA HIS A 378 2.67 25.52 -13.66
C HIS A 378 2.52 25.04 -12.20
N THR A 379 2.09 23.79 -11.97
CA THR A 379 2.04 23.24 -10.61
C THR A 379 3.44 22.96 -10.09
N ASN A 380 3.73 23.38 -8.85
CA ASN A 380 5.04 23.16 -8.24
C ASN A 380 5.19 21.70 -7.77
N CYS A 381 5.73 20.84 -8.64
CA CYS A 381 6.01 19.44 -8.35
C CYS A 381 7.11 19.23 -7.30
N TYR A 382 8.07 20.16 -7.17
CA TYR A 382 9.13 20.09 -6.16
C TYR A 382 8.60 20.22 -4.73
N LYS A 383 7.65 21.12 -4.51
CA LYS A 383 7.00 21.25 -3.20
C LYS A 383 6.13 20.02 -2.90
N GLN A 384 5.47 19.47 -3.90
CA GLN A 384 4.62 18.28 -3.75
C GLN A 384 5.43 17.02 -3.43
N SER A 385 6.59 16.81 -4.08
CA SER A 385 7.45 15.65 -3.80
C SER A 385 7.90 15.62 -2.34
N TRP A 386 8.39 16.74 -1.81
CA TRP A 386 8.74 16.84 -0.39
C TRP A 386 7.55 16.57 0.54
N MET A 387 6.39 17.17 0.26
CA MET A 387 5.19 16.96 1.08
C MET A 387 4.74 15.50 1.10
N LEU A 388 4.77 14.82 -0.05
CA LEU A 388 4.38 13.42 -0.19
C LEU A 388 5.38 12.50 0.53
N CYS A 389 6.69 12.69 0.32
CA CYS A 389 7.71 11.88 1.01
C CYS A 389 7.65 12.04 2.53
N PHE A 390 7.50 13.26 3.06
CA PHE A 390 7.35 13.45 4.51
C PHE A 390 6.06 12.83 5.04
N SER A 391 4.95 12.96 4.30
CA SER A 391 3.68 12.36 4.70
C SER A 391 3.77 10.84 4.75
N ASP A 392 4.47 10.22 3.80
CA ASP A 392 4.72 8.78 3.77
C ASP A 392 5.45 8.29 5.04
N VAL A 393 6.55 8.95 5.42
CA VAL A 393 7.31 8.61 6.65
C VAL A 393 6.44 8.76 7.90
N ILE A 394 5.71 9.86 8.03
CA ILE A 394 4.83 10.10 9.19
C ILE A 394 3.77 9.00 9.27
N SER A 395 3.22 8.60 8.12
CA SER A 395 2.17 7.58 8.04
C SER A 395 2.69 6.20 8.39
N ALA A 396 3.88 5.84 7.88
CA ALA A 396 4.55 4.59 8.24
C ALA A 396 4.87 4.50 9.74
N MET A 397 5.33 5.60 10.34
CA MET A 397 5.54 5.67 11.79
C MET A 397 4.25 5.53 12.58
N PHE A 398 3.20 6.24 12.16
CA PHE A 398 1.89 6.15 12.80
C PHE A 398 1.34 4.72 12.74
N PHE A 399 1.38 4.08 11.57
CA PHE A 399 0.88 2.70 11.40
C PHE A 399 1.69 1.72 12.24
N GLY A 400 3.03 1.89 12.30
CA GLY A 400 3.89 1.08 13.15
C GLY A 400 3.54 1.18 14.63
N VAL A 401 3.27 2.39 15.14
CA VAL A 401 2.81 2.57 16.53
C VAL A 401 1.49 1.85 16.78
N VAL A 402 0.52 1.94 15.87
CA VAL A 402 -0.77 1.24 16.02
C VAL A 402 -0.59 -0.28 16.07
N VAL A 403 0.20 -0.84 15.14
CA VAL A 403 0.45 -2.29 15.07
C VAL A 403 1.18 -2.79 16.31
N PHE A 404 2.21 -2.09 16.77
CA PHE A 404 2.96 -2.52 17.95
C PHE A 404 2.18 -2.32 19.25
N ALA A 405 1.29 -1.32 19.32
CA ALA A 405 0.37 -1.17 20.44
C ALA A 405 -0.59 -2.37 20.55
N THR A 406 -1.18 -2.82 19.44
CA THR A 406 -2.07 -3.99 19.43
C THR A 406 -1.32 -5.29 19.68
N MET A 407 -0.12 -5.45 19.10
CA MET A 407 0.73 -6.61 19.38
C MET A 407 1.21 -6.67 20.83
N GLY A 408 1.49 -5.52 21.46
CA GLY A 408 1.86 -5.45 22.88
C GLY A 408 0.72 -5.87 23.81
N ALA A 409 -0.51 -5.43 23.53
CA ALA A 409 -1.70 -5.89 24.24
C ALA A 409 -1.92 -7.40 24.08
N LEU A 410 -1.76 -7.91 22.84
CA LEU A 410 -1.84 -9.35 22.57
C LEU A 410 -0.75 -10.14 23.31
N ALA A 411 0.50 -9.65 23.35
CA ALA A 411 1.58 -10.30 24.09
C ALA A 411 1.27 -10.41 25.59
N TYR A 412 0.65 -9.36 26.15
CA TYR A 412 0.25 -9.34 27.55
C TYR A 412 -0.88 -10.32 27.87
N GLU A 413 -1.89 -10.44 26.99
CA GLU A 413 -2.99 -11.39 27.14
C GLU A 413 -2.57 -12.85 26.95
N THR A 414 -1.57 -13.10 26.12
CA THR A 414 -1.10 -14.46 25.80
C THR A 414 0.07 -14.89 26.69
N ASN A 415 0.48 -14.02 27.62
CA ASN A 415 1.65 -14.19 28.49
C ASN A 415 2.94 -14.51 27.70
N ALA A 416 3.07 -13.94 26.51
CA ALA A 416 4.22 -14.12 25.65
C ALA A 416 5.40 -13.28 26.18
N PRO A 417 6.62 -13.85 26.25
CA PRO A 417 7.78 -13.14 26.80
C PRO A 417 8.27 -12.01 25.90
N LYS A 418 8.03 -12.09 24.59
CA LYS A 418 8.42 -11.09 23.57
C LYS A 418 7.44 -11.11 22.40
N ILE A 419 7.31 -9.97 21.72
CA ILE A 419 6.51 -9.86 20.49
C ILE A 419 7.03 -10.79 19.40
N SER A 420 8.34 -11.04 19.32
CA SER A 420 8.92 -11.96 18.33
C SER A 420 8.40 -13.39 18.43
N ALA A 421 7.96 -13.84 19.61
CA ALA A 421 7.39 -15.18 19.79
C ALA A 421 5.97 -15.28 19.19
N LEU A 422 5.25 -14.16 19.10
CA LEU A 422 3.93 -14.10 18.48
C LEU A 422 4.01 -14.15 16.95
N VAL A 423 5.06 -13.54 16.36
CA VAL A 423 5.23 -13.49 14.91
C VAL A 423 5.54 -14.85 14.29
N GLN A 424 6.00 -15.82 15.10
CA GLN A 424 6.36 -17.17 14.64
C GLN A 424 5.23 -18.19 14.76
N LYS A 425 4.09 -17.81 15.36
CA LYS A 425 2.87 -18.63 15.50
C LYS A 425 1.79 -18.15 14.55
#